data_AF-A0A7J4ILF9-F1
#
_entry.id   AF-A0A7J4ILF9-F1
#
_cell.length_a   1.000
_cell.length_b   1.000
_cell.length_c   1.000
_cell.angle_alpha   90.00
_cell.angle_beta   90.00
_cell.angle_gamma   90.00
#
_symmetry.space_group_name_H-M   'P 1'
#
loop_
_entity.id
_entity.type
_entity.pdbx_description
1 polymer ?
#
loop_
_entity_poly.entity_id
_entity_poly.type
_entity_poly.pdbx_seq_one_letter_code
_entity_poly.pdbx_strand_id
1 'polypeptide(L)'
;MALAEELARQQRAISIAEFFEKNKHLLGFDSPVRGVITTVKEAVDNALDACEDAEVLPDIEIEVRRTGPETFRIAVEDNGPGIVPENVPFVFGKLLYGSRFHQIRQSRGQQGIGI
;
A
#
# COMPACT_ATOMS: atom_id res chain seq x y z
N MET A 1 -38.87 22.75 -10.62
CA MET A 1 -37.82 21.78 -10.28
C MET A 1 -37.73 21.71 -8.77
N ALA A 2 -37.85 20.51 -8.20
CA ALA A 2 -37.95 20.35 -6.75
C ALA A 2 -36.59 20.57 -6.10
N LEU A 3 -36.54 21.15 -4.90
CA LEU A 3 -35.31 21.38 -4.09
C LEU A 3 -34.38 20.16 -4.03
N ALA A 4 -34.96 18.95 -4.07
CA ALA A 4 -34.22 17.69 -4.13
C ALA A 4 -33.35 17.53 -5.39
N GLU A 5 -33.81 17.97 -6.57
CA GLU A 5 -33.04 17.91 -7.83
C GLU A 5 -31.86 18.88 -7.81
N GLU A 6 -32.03 20.02 -7.15
CA GLU A 6 -30.97 21.04 -7.02
C GLU A 6 -29.89 20.60 -6.02
N LEU A 7 -30.29 20.02 -4.88
CA LEU A 7 -29.37 19.40 -3.92
C LEU A 7 -28.63 18.20 -4.52
N ALA A 8 -29.30 17.38 -5.33
CA ALA A 8 -28.68 16.24 -6.01
C ALA A 8 -27.56 16.68 -6.98
N ARG A 9 -27.71 17.81 -7.68
CA ARG A 9 -26.67 18.36 -8.58
C ARG A 9 -25.40 18.80 -7.87
N GLN A 10 -25.45 19.05 -6.56
CA GLN A 10 -24.28 19.42 -5.75
C GLN A 10 -23.53 18.20 -5.21
N GLN A 11 -24.12 17.00 -5.31
CA GLN A 11 -23.45 15.77 -4.88
C GLN A 11 -22.23 15.50 -5.77
N ARG A 12 -21.09 15.21 -5.15
CA ARG A 12 -19.85 14.83 -5.82
C ARG A 12 -19.37 13.50 -5.25
N ALA A 13 -18.93 12.61 -6.12
CA ALA A 13 -18.18 11.42 -5.72
C ALA A 13 -16.69 11.75 -5.75
N ILE A 14 -15.95 11.22 -4.77
CA ILE A 14 -14.49 11.26 -4.74
C ILE A 14 -13.95 9.85 -5.00
N SER A 15 -12.76 9.77 -5.60
CA SER A 15 -12.08 8.49 -5.76
C SER A 15 -11.52 7.99 -4.42
N ILE A 16 -11.26 6.68 -4.32
CA ILE A 16 -10.60 6.09 -3.15
C ILE A 16 -9.21 6.71 -2.93
N ALA A 17 -8.47 6.97 -4.02
CA ALA A 17 -7.17 7.66 -3.96
C ALA A 17 -7.29 9.06 -3.37
N GLU A 18 -8.27 9.86 -3.84
CA GLU A 18 -8.52 11.19 -3.31
C GLU A 18 -8.95 11.15 -1.83
N PHE A 19 -9.74 10.15 -1.43
CA PHE A 19 -10.13 9.96 -0.04
C PHE A 19 -8.90 9.75 0.87
N PHE A 20 -7.99 8.86 0.49
CA PHE A 20 -6.80 8.60 1.30
C PHE A 20 -5.75 9.71 1.22
N GLU A 21 -5.63 10.40 0.09
CA GLU A 21 -4.76 11.58 -0.03
C GLU A 21 -5.17 12.69 0.95
N LYS A 22 -6.47 12.91 1.13
CA LYS A 22 -7.02 13.84 2.12
C LYS A 22 -6.94 13.32 3.56
N ASN A 23 -6.80 12.01 3.75
CA ASN A 23 -6.85 11.34 5.06
C ASN A 23 -5.62 10.45 5.32
N LYS A 24 -4.40 10.96 5.08
CA LYS A 24 -3.13 10.21 5.23
C LYS A 24 -2.94 9.52 6.58
N HIS A 25 -3.51 10.07 7.64
CA HIS A 25 -3.46 9.48 8.99
C HIS A 25 -4.15 8.11 9.08
N LEU A 26 -5.16 7.83 8.24
CA LEU A 26 -5.80 6.51 8.17
C LEU A 26 -4.87 5.44 7.63
N LEU A 27 -3.84 5.83 6.88
CA LEU A 27 -2.79 4.96 6.36
C LEU A 27 -1.54 4.95 7.24
N GLY A 28 -1.53 5.66 8.38
CA GLY A 28 -0.34 5.75 9.24
C GLY A 28 0.76 6.68 8.72
N PHE A 29 0.42 7.66 7.87
CA PHE A 29 1.34 8.69 7.33
C PHE A 29 1.09 10.09 7.94
N ASP A 30 0.80 10.14 9.23
CA ASP A 30 0.52 11.37 10.00
C ASP A 30 1.79 12.15 10.41
N SER A 31 2.97 11.53 10.41
CA SER A 31 4.25 12.20 10.66
C SER A 31 5.40 11.60 9.84
N PRO A 32 6.50 12.32 9.59
CA PRO A 32 7.63 11.80 8.82
C PRO A 32 8.25 10.54 9.42
N VAL A 33 8.45 10.51 10.74
CA VAL A 33 9.02 9.34 11.45
C VAL A 33 8.09 8.13 11.31
N ARG A 34 6.80 8.33 11.53
CA ARG A 34 5.83 7.25 11.41
C ARG A 34 5.68 6.79 9.96
N GLY A 35 5.73 7.71 8.99
CA GLY A 35 5.72 7.38 7.57
C GLY A 35 6.86 6.44 7.18
N VAL A 36 8.09 6.71 7.63
CA VAL A 36 9.24 5.80 7.39
C VAL A 36 9.00 4.42 8.00
N ILE A 37 8.53 4.36 9.25
CA ILE A 37 8.25 3.09 9.94
C ILE A 37 7.15 2.31 9.21
N THR A 38 6.05 2.98 8.85
CA THR A 38 4.93 2.39 8.12
C THR A 38 5.40 1.84 6.77
N THR A 39 6.17 2.60 5.98
CA THR A 39 6.70 2.13 4.69
C THR A 39 7.57 0.88 4.83
N VAL A 40 8.49 0.85 5.81
CA VAL A 40 9.33 -0.34 6.04
C VAL A 40 8.46 -1.53 6.47
N LYS A 41 7.53 -1.33 7.40
CA LYS A 41 6.63 -2.38 7.90
C LYS A 41 5.81 -2.99 6.77
N GLU A 42 5.16 -2.17 5.94
CA GLU A 42 4.31 -2.68 4.86
C GLU A 42 5.13 -3.41 3.77
N ALA A 43 6.31 -2.90 3.43
CA ALA A 43 7.19 -3.55 2.47
C ALA A 43 7.72 -4.91 2.97
N VAL A 44 8.12 -4.98 4.24
CA VAL A 44 8.61 -6.22 4.86
C VAL A 44 7.49 -7.25 5.05
N ASP A 45 6.28 -6.82 5.43
CA ASP A 45 5.13 -7.73 5.53
C ASP A 45 4.80 -8.37 4.17
N ASN A 46 4.82 -7.56 3.10
CA ASN A 46 4.60 -8.06 1.75
C ASN A 46 5.69 -9.05 1.32
N ALA A 47 6.98 -8.74 1.58
CA ALA A 47 8.11 -9.61 1.29
C ALA A 47 8.03 -10.95 2.03
N LEU A 48 7.74 -10.91 3.34
CA LEU A 48 7.59 -12.12 4.17
C LEU A 48 6.45 -12.99 3.68
N ASP A 49 5.29 -12.40 3.42
CA ASP A 49 4.16 -13.17 2.96
C ASP A 49 4.39 -13.70 1.53
N ALA A 50 5.13 -12.99 0.66
CA ALA A 50 5.48 -13.47 -0.67
C ALA A 50 6.41 -14.70 -0.61
N CYS A 51 7.39 -14.69 0.29
CA CYS A 51 8.25 -15.85 0.56
C CYS A 51 7.45 -17.04 1.12
N GLU A 52 6.52 -16.76 2.04
CA GLU A 52 5.63 -17.76 2.64
C GLU A 52 4.66 -18.38 1.60
N ASP A 53 4.15 -17.58 0.66
CA ASP A 53 3.31 -18.05 -0.45
C ASP A 53 4.09 -18.94 -1.44
N ALA A 54 5.41 -18.72 -1.56
CA ALA A 54 6.30 -19.51 -2.42
C ALA A 54 7.03 -20.66 -1.70
N GLU A 55 6.76 -20.87 -0.41
CA GLU A 55 7.42 -21.89 0.43
C GLU A 55 8.95 -21.79 0.44
N VAL A 56 9.50 -20.58 0.33
CA VAL A 56 10.95 -20.32 0.41
C VAL A 56 11.31 -19.72 1.76
N LEU A 57 12.51 -20.06 2.27
CA LEU A 57 13.04 -19.41 3.47
C LEU A 57 13.33 -17.93 3.14
N PRO A 58 12.72 -16.96 3.85
CA PRO A 58 12.89 -15.56 3.52
C PRO A 58 14.34 -15.11 3.73
N ASP A 59 14.92 -14.50 2.71
CA ASP A 59 16.12 -13.69 2.77
C ASP A 59 15.72 -12.28 2.33
N ILE A 60 15.81 -11.32 3.25
CA ILE A 60 15.27 -9.97 3.06
C ILE A 60 16.33 -8.94 3.44
N GLU A 61 16.75 -8.11 2.48
CA GLU A 61 17.64 -6.99 2.69
C GLU A 61 16.84 -5.69 2.79
N ILE A 62 17.15 -4.86 3.80
CA ILE A 62 16.48 -3.58 4.05
C ILE A 62 17.51 -2.48 4.08
N GLU A 63 17.36 -1.51 3.19
CA GLU A 63 18.21 -0.33 3.10
C GLU A 63 17.38 0.94 3.32
N VAL A 64 17.78 1.76 4.30
CA VAL A 64 17.21 3.09 4.54
C VAL A 64 18.32 4.12 4.41
N ARG A 65 18.27 4.95 3.36
CA ARG A 65 19.26 6.01 3.10
C ARG A 65 18.60 7.38 3.11
N ARG A 66 19.17 8.32 3.85
CA ARG A 66 18.79 9.73 3.78
C ARG A 66 19.38 10.34 2.51
N THR A 67 18.54 10.89 1.63
CA THR A 67 18.95 11.48 0.35
C THR A 67 18.76 13.00 0.31
N GLY A 68 18.12 13.59 1.32
CA GLY A 68 17.94 15.02 1.48
C GLY A 68 17.56 15.40 2.91
N PRO A 69 17.27 16.69 3.20
CA PRO A 69 16.87 17.14 4.53
C PRO A 69 15.63 16.41 5.08
N GLU A 70 14.60 16.20 4.28
CA GLU A 70 13.37 15.51 4.71
C GLU A 70 13.01 14.40 3.71
N THR A 71 14.03 13.76 3.16
CA THR A 71 13.86 12.75 2.09
C THR A 71 14.69 11.52 2.40
N PHE A 72 14.01 10.38 2.37
CA PHE A 72 14.58 9.07 2.59
C PHE A 72 14.27 8.19 1.40
N ARG A 73 15.27 7.41 0.97
CA ARG A 73 15.10 6.28 0.07
C ARG A 73 15.04 5.03 0.92
N ILE A 74 13.98 4.25 0.74
CA ILE A 74 13.79 2.96 1.39
C ILE A 74 13.80 1.91 0.27
N ALA A 75 14.61 0.88 0.43
CA ALA A 75 14.61 -0.30 -0.44
C ALA A 75 14.44 -1.55 0.43
N VAL A 76 13.58 -2.46 -0.02
CA VAL A 76 13.39 -3.79 0.54
C VAL A 76 13.52 -4.76 -0.62
N GLU A 77 14.44 -5.69 -0.50
CA GLU A 77 14.68 -6.75 -1.48
C GLU A 77 14.41 -8.09 -0.82
N ASP A 78 13.73 -8.99 -1.53
CA ASP A 78 13.39 -10.32 -1.06
C ASP A 78 13.67 -11.39 -2.12
N ASN A 79 13.80 -12.63 -1.67
CA ASN A 79 14.00 -13.81 -2.51
C ASN A 79 12.68 -14.54 -2.85
N GLY A 80 11.55 -13.84 -2.77
CA GLY A 80 10.23 -14.37 -3.09
C GLY A 80 10.00 -14.59 -4.60
N PRO A 81 8.77 -14.93 -5.01
CA PRO A 81 8.43 -15.27 -6.39
C PRO A 81 8.45 -14.06 -7.35
N GLY A 82 8.57 -12.85 -6.81
CA GLY A 82 8.47 -11.61 -7.56
C GLY A 82 7.06 -11.28 -8.04
N ILE A 83 6.96 -10.23 -8.86
CA ILE A 83 5.70 -9.76 -9.45
C ILE A 83 5.81 -9.90 -10.97
N VAL A 84 4.77 -10.46 -11.60
CA VAL A 84 4.64 -10.50 -13.06
C VAL A 84 4.72 -9.07 -13.63
N PRO A 85 5.62 -8.77 -14.59
CA PRO A 85 5.90 -7.40 -15.03
C PRO A 85 4.66 -6.59 -15.43
N GLU A 86 3.70 -7.23 -16.10
CA GLU A 86 2.45 -6.60 -16.54
C GLU A 86 1.55 -6.18 -15.37
N ASN A 87 1.72 -6.81 -14.20
CA ASN A 87 0.94 -6.54 -13.00
C ASN A 87 1.55 -5.46 -12.10
N VAL A 88 2.84 -5.15 -12.28
CA VAL A 88 3.56 -4.16 -11.45
C VAL A 88 2.82 -2.82 -11.34
N PRO A 89 2.32 -2.20 -12.43
CA PRO A 89 1.62 -0.92 -12.34
C PRO A 89 0.33 -0.99 -11.51
N PHE A 90 -0.34 -2.14 -11.48
CA PHE A 90 -1.58 -2.30 -10.73
C PHE A 90 -1.33 -2.57 -9.25
N VAL A 91 -0.28 -3.34 -8.93
CA VAL A 91 0.10 -3.62 -7.54
C VAL A 91 0.45 -2.34 -6.79
N PHE A 92 1.22 -1.43 -7.41
CA PHE A 92 1.64 -0.18 -6.76
C PHE A 92 0.75 1.04 -7.07
N GLY A 93 -0.04 0.97 -8.15
CA GLY A 93 -0.80 2.13 -8.65
C GLY A 93 -2.30 2.09 -8.36
N LYS A 94 -2.83 0.98 -7.84
CA LYS A 94 -4.27 0.80 -7.61
C LYS A 94 -4.55 0.42 -6.17
N LEU A 95 -5.29 1.28 -5.47
CA LEU A 95 -5.76 0.99 -4.12
C LEU A 95 -6.83 -0.11 -4.12
N LEU A 96 -6.84 -0.91 -3.04
CA LEU A 96 -7.68 -2.09 -2.86
C LEU A 96 -7.47 -3.14 -3.97
N TYR A 97 -6.21 -3.30 -4.39
CA TYR A 97 -5.81 -4.29 -5.38
C TYR A 97 -4.77 -5.24 -4.78
N GLY A 98 -4.94 -6.54 -5.00
CA GLY A 98 -4.08 -7.56 -4.42
C GLY A 98 -4.62 -8.96 -4.63
N SER A 99 -3.74 -9.96 -4.52
CA SER A 99 -4.07 -11.38 -4.69
C SER A 99 -4.80 -12.00 -3.48
N ARG A 100 -4.91 -11.25 -2.38
CA ARG A 100 -5.35 -11.76 -1.07
C ARG A 100 -6.79 -11.41 -0.70
N PHE A 101 -7.49 -10.68 -1.57
CA PHE A 101 -8.92 -10.50 -1.39
C PHE A 101 -9.65 -11.84 -1.57
N HIS A 102 -10.57 -12.16 -0.66
CA HIS A 102 -11.40 -13.37 -0.68
C HIS A 102 -10.67 -14.70 -0.40
N GLN A 103 -9.41 -14.66 0.04
CA GLN A 103 -8.73 -15.85 0.56
C GLN A 103 -8.93 -15.94 2.07
N ILE A 104 -9.37 -17.11 2.57
CA ILE A 104 -9.43 -17.39 4.02
C ILE A 104 -8.08 -17.99 4.44
N ARG A 105 -7.04 -17.15 4.43
CA ARG A 105 -5.69 -17.52 4.86
C ARG A 105 -5.12 -16.40 5.74
N GLN A 106 -4.44 -16.78 6.82
CA GLN A 106 -3.73 -15.81 7.65
C GLN A 106 -2.55 -15.25 6.84
N SER A 107 -2.45 -13.93 6.77
CA SER A 107 -1.34 -13.18 6.17
C SER A 107 -1.12 -11.90 6.96
N ARG A 108 0.04 -11.26 6.79
CA ARG A 108 0.36 -9.98 7.44
C ARG A 108 -0.32 -8.83 6.71
N GLY A 109 -0.34 -8.86 5.38
CA GLY A 109 -1.02 -7.88 4.51
C GLY A 109 -2.40 -8.35 4.02
N GLN A 110 -3.47 -7.59 4.33
CA GLN A 110 -4.85 -7.97 3.96
C GLN A 110 -5.62 -6.90 3.16
N GLN A 111 -5.28 -5.62 3.31
CA GLN A 111 -6.13 -4.52 2.85
C GLN A 111 -5.89 -4.08 1.40
N GLY A 112 -4.75 -4.43 0.80
CA GLY A 112 -4.39 -3.99 -0.57
C GLY A 112 -4.19 -2.47 -0.70
N ILE A 113 -3.70 -1.82 0.35
CA ILE A 113 -3.42 -0.37 0.40
C ILE A 113 -2.03 -0.04 0.96
N GLY A 114 -1.25 -1.06 1.33
CA GLY A 114 -0.02 -0.89 2.11
C GLY A 114 1.19 -0.39 1.31
N ILE A 115 1.17 -0.52 -0.02
CA ILE A 115 2.29 -0.16 -0.88
C ILE A 115 1.86 0.40 -2.23
#